data_AF-A0A9D0N4W6-F1
#
_entry.id   AF-A0A9D0N4W6-F1
#
_cell.length_a   1.000
_cell.length_b   1.000
_cell.length_c   1.000
_cell.angle_alpha   90.00
_cell.angle_beta   90.00
_cell.angle_gamma   90.00
#
_symmetry.space_group_name_H-M   'P 1'
#
loop_
_entity.id
_entity.type
_entity.pdbx_description
1 polymer ?
#
loop_
_entity_poly.entity_id
_entity_poly.type
_entity_poly.pdbx_seq_one_letter_code
_entity_poly.pdbx_strand_id
1 'polypeptide(L)' 'MCELLEVALKAGRFLGAEWCVQRPNGPWAACDAYALVRQEWIPYAHREMDMDYYIKFAIAKTGKVLLVVSCHPSEDRR' A
#
# COMPACT_ATOMS: atom_id res chain seq x y z
N MET A 1 7.01 -2.33 -13.57
CA MET A 1 5.58 -2.12 -13.28
C MET A 1 5.40 -2.49 -11.80
N CYS A 2 5.29 -1.51 -10.90
CA CYS A 2 5.21 -1.60 -9.43
C CYS A 2 5.46 -2.97 -8.78
N GLU A 3 6.74 -3.36 -8.61
CA GLU A 3 7.17 -4.59 -7.91
C GLU A 3 6.48 -4.75 -6.55
N LEU A 4 6.36 -3.66 -5.79
CA LEU A 4 5.69 -3.67 -4.48
C LEU A 4 4.22 -4.10 -4.57
N LEU A 5 3.49 -3.66 -5.61
CA LEU A 5 2.10 -4.07 -5.82
C LEU A 5 2.02 -5.54 -6.22
N GLU A 6 2.93 -6.03 -7.05
CA GLU A 6 3.01 -7.44 -7.40
C GLU A 6 3.28 -8.33 -6.17
N VAL A 7 4.21 -7.93 -5.32
CA VAL A 7 4.51 -8.62 -4.07
C VAL A 7 3.31 -8.56 -3.11
N ALA A 8 2.65 -7.41 -3.00
CA ALA A 8 1.45 -7.28 -2.16
C ALA A 8 0.31 -8.21 -2.62
N LEU A 9 0.10 -8.34 -3.94
CA LEU A 9 -0.91 -9.24 -4.50
C LEU A 9 -0.55 -10.72 -4.30
N LYS A 10 0.73 -11.08 -4.33
CA LYS A 10 1.19 -12.48 -4.21
C LYS A 10 1.38 -12.95 -2.77
N ALA A 11 1.88 -12.06 -1.91
CA ALA A 11 2.35 -12.41 -0.56
C ALA A 11 1.84 -11.45 0.53
N GLY A 12 1.25 -10.32 0.16
CA GLY A 12 0.61 -9.42 1.11
C GLY A 12 -0.70 -9.98 1.65
N ARG A 13 -1.13 -9.45 2.80
CA ARG A 13 -2.42 -9.75 3.42
C ARG A 13 -3.47 -8.77 2.92
N PHE A 14 -4.48 -9.27 2.22
CA PHE A 14 -5.67 -8.47 1.91
C PHE A 14 -6.39 -8.07 3.20
N LEU A 15 -6.74 -6.79 3.30
CA LEU A 15 -7.39 -6.20 4.48
C LEU A 15 -8.85 -5.88 4.23
N GLY A 16 -9.24 -5.66 2.97
CA GLY A 16 -10.61 -5.37 2.58
C GLY A 16 -10.70 -4.43 1.38
N ALA A 17 -11.91 -4.32 0.85
CA ALA A 17 -12.28 -3.31 -0.13
C ALA A 17 -12.83 -2.07 0.59
N GLU A 18 -12.38 -0.88 0.21
CA GLU A 18 -12.72 0.37 0.88
C GLU A 18 -12.88 1.54 -0.09
N TRP A 19 -13.72 2.51 0.29
CA TRP A 19 -13.89 3.75 -0.45
C TRP A 19 -12.83 4.75 0.01
N CYS A 20 -12.02 5.23 -0.93
CA CYS A 20 -10.97 6.21 -0.66
C CYS A 20 -11.26 7.54 -1.35
N VAL A 21 -11.18 8.64 -0.60
CA VAL A 21 -11.17 9.99 -1.17
C VAL A 21 -9.73 10.38 -1.45
N GLN A 22 -9.40 10.69 -2.70
CA GLN A 22 -8.02 10.99 -3.11
C GLN A 22 -7.46 12.29 -2.51
N ARG A 23 -8.34 13.22 -2.13
CA ARG A 23 -8.06 14.52 -1.52
C ARG A 23 -9.34 15.06 -0.88
N PRO A 24 -9.30 16.03 0.05
CA PRO A 24 -10.52 16.67 0.55
C PRO A 24 -11.42 17.14 -0.61
N ASN A 25 -12.71 16.76 -0.57
CA ASN A 25 -13.70 17.03 -1.63
C ASN A 25 -13.35 16.46 -3.02
N GLY A 26 -12.45 15.46 -3.10
CA GLY A 26 -12.07 14.77 -4.32
C GLY A 26 -13.00 13.62 -4.71
N PRO A 27 -12.76 12.98 -5.86
CA PRO A 27 -13.51 11.80 -6.27
C PRO A 27 -13.22 10.62 -5.33
N TRP A 28 -14.24 9.77 -5.15
CA TRP A 28 -14.13 8.48 -4.48
C TRP A 28 -13.59 7.42 -5.43
N ALA A 29 -12.68 6.60 -4.94
CA ALA A 29 -12.18 5.41 -5.61
C ALA A 29 -12.50 4.17 -4.77
N ALA A 30 -13.00 3.11 -5.41
CA ALA A 30 -13.09 1.79 -4.80
C ALA A 30 -11.71 1.15 -4.83
N CYS A 31 -11.09 1.01 -3.67
CA CYS A 31 -9.74 0.47 -3.53
C CYS A 31 -9.75 -0.89 -2.85
N ASP A 32 -8.78 -1.72 -3.20
CA ASP A 32 -8.39 -2.87 -2.38
C ASP A 32 -7.19 -2.50 -1.52
N ALA A 33 -7.25 -2.89 -0.24
CA ALA A 33 -6.23 -2.60 0.76
C ALA A 33 -5.43 -3.85 1.13
N TYR A 34 -4.11 -3.71 1.25
CA TYR A 34 -3.17 -4.77 1.60
C TYR A 34 -2.19 -4.30 2.66
N ALA A 35 -1.82 -5.21 3.57
CA ALA A 35 -0.63 -5.09 4.41
C ALA A 35 0.47 -5.99 3.87
N LEU A 36 1.69 -5.50 3.82
CA LEU A 36 2.86 -6.26 3.38
C LEU A 36 4.02 -5.98 4.34
N VAL A 37 4.66 -7.04 4.83
CA VAL A 37 5.95 -6.95 5.53
C VAL A 37 7.03 -7.41 4.56
N ARG A 38 8.09 -6.61 4.41
CA ARG A 38 9.21 -6.93 3.53
C ARG A 38 10.53 -6.60 4.22
N GLN A 39 11.50 -7.49 4.12
CA GLN A 39 12.87 -7.18 4.52
C GLN A 39 13.50 -6.23 3.50
N GLU A 40 13.93 -5.08 3.99
CA GLU A 40 14.66 -4.09 3.20
C GLU A 40 15.94 -3.64 3.90
N TRP A 41 17.00 -3.47 3.11
CA TRP A 41 18.24 -2.87 3.56
C TRP A 41 18.02 -1.39 3.87
N ILE A 42 18.25 -0.99 5.12
CA ILE A 42 18.11 0.40 5.56
C ILE A 42 19.48 1.07 5.57
N PRO A 43 19.78 1.98 4.62
CA PRO A 43 21.14 2.51 4.47
C PRO A 43 21.67 3.20 5.72
N TYR A 44 20.80 3.90 6.46
CA TYR A 44 21.18 4.64 7.66
C TYR A 44 21.35 3.76 8.91
N ALA A 45 20.70 2.59 8.94
CA ALA A 45 20.85 1.62 10.02
C ALA A 45 21.91 0.55 9.71
N HIS A 46 22.43 0.52 8.47
CA HIS A 46 23.40 -0.43 7.97
C HIS A 46 23.01 -1.90 8.22
N ARG A 47 21.72 -2.23 8.09
CA ARG A 47 21.18 -3.58 8.26
C ARG A 47 19.87 -3.79 7.50
N GLU A 48 19.52 -5.05 7.29
CA GLU A 48 18.18 -5.46 6.89
C GLU A 48 17.18 -5.23 8.04
N MET A 49 16.02 -4.67 7.72
CA MET A 49 14.93 -4.49 8.67
C MET A 49 13.59 -4.83 8.01
N ASP A 50 12.68 -5.38 8.81
CA ASP A 50 11.29 -5.57 8.37
C ASP A 50 10.62 -4.20 8.23
N MET A 51 10.17 -3.92 7.01
CA MET A 51 9.40 -2.74 6.66
C MET A 51 7.96 -3.11 6.41
N ASP A 52 7.08 -2.33 7.03
CA ASP A 52 5.65 -2.51 6.99
C ASP A 52 5.00 -1.53 6.01
N TYR A 53 4.44 -2.09 4.94
CA TYR A 53 3.72 -1.36 3.91
C TYR A 53 2.23 -1.55 4.05
N TYR A 54 1.51 -0.43 3.94
CA TYR A 54 0.07 -0.41 3.74
C TYR A 54 -0.21 0.15 2.34
N ILE A 55 -0.88 -0.66 1.53
CA ILE A 55 -1.00 -0.45 0.10
C ILE A 55 -2.48 -0.42 -0.24
N LYS A 56 -2.93 0.65 -0.90
CA LYS A 56 -4.26 0.74 -1.49
C LYS A 56 -4.13 0.94 -2.98
N PHE A 57 -4.91 0.24 -3.78
CA PHE A 57 -4.95 0.52 -5.20
C PHE A 57 -6.37 0.43 -5.77
N ALA A 58 -6.60 1.18 -6.85
CA ALA A 58 -7.84 1.14 -7.61
C ALA A 58 -7.52 1.19 -9.11
N ILE A 59 -8.38 0.57 -9.92
CA ILE A 59 -8.29 0.61 -11.37
C ILE A 59 -9.42 1.50 -11.90
N ALA A 60 -9.07 2.64 -12.49
CA ALA A 60 -10.03 3.52 -13.14
C ALA A 60 -10.59 2.86 -14.41
N LYS A 61 -11.81 3.25 -14.82
CA LYS A 61 -12.44 2.78 -16.08
C LYS A 61 -11.57 2.99 -17.32
N THR A 62 -10.63 3.94 -17.28
CA THR A 62 -9.66 4.22 -18.35
C THR A 62 -8.46 3.27 -18.37
N GLY A 63 -8.41 2.28 -17.47
CA GLY A 63 -7.28 1.36 -17.30
C GLY A 63 -6.12 1.93 -16.49
N LYS A 64 -6.23 3.17 -15.98
CA LYS A 64 -5.21 3.78 -15.12
C LYS A 64 -5.29 3.23 -13.70
N VAL A 65 -4.13 3.01 -13.08
CA VAL A 65 -4.04 2.57 -11.67
C VAL A 65 -3.81 3.79 -10.77
N LEU A 66 -4.65 3.92 -9.74
CA LEU A 66 -4.35 4.72 -8.56
C LEU A 66 -3.63 3.79 -7.57
N LEU A 67 -2.45 4.21 -7.09
CA LEU A 67 -1.70 3.48 -6.09
C LEU A 67 -1.34 4.42 -4.95
N VAL A 68 -1.70 4.04 -3.74
CA VAL A 68 -1.30 4.70 -2.49
C VAL A 68 -0.48 3.71 -1.69
N VAL A 69 0.71 4.15 -1.29
CA VAL A 69 1.61 3.37 -0.43
C VAL A 69 1.96 4.23 0.76
N SER A 70 1.77 3.71 1.96
CA SER A 70 2.22 4.33 3.19
C SER A 70 3.00 3.35 4.04
N CYS A 71 3.93 3.88 4.82
CA CYS A 71 4.65 3.16 5.86
C CYS A 71 4.21 3.77 7.18
N HIS A 72 3.39 3.04 7.95
CA HIS A 72 2.97 3.51 9.27
C HIS A 72 3.78 2.78 10.32
N PRO A 73 4.35 3.50 11.32
CA PRO A 73 4.81 2.88 12.55
C PRO A 73 3.68 2.01 13.11
N SER A 74 4.03 0.88 13.74
CA SER A 74 3.05 -0.07 14.31
C SER A 74 2.02 0.59 15.24
N GLU A 75 2.36 1.74 15.82
CA GLU A 75 1.54 2.53 16.75
C GLU A 75 0.35 3.25 16.08
N ASP A 76 0.45 3.56 14.78
CA ASP A 76 -0.58 4.33 14.04
C ASP A 76 -1.63 3.44 13.36
N ARG A 77 -1.66 2.13 13.65
CA ARG A 77 -2.55 1.14 12.99
C ARG A 77 -3.94 0.99 13.63
N ARG A 78 -4.37 1.94 14.47
CA ARG A 78 -5.67 1.87 15.18
C ARG A 78 -6.82 2.47 14.39
#